data_AF-A0A960YKX7-F1
#
_entry.id   AF-A0A960YKX7-F1
#
_cell.length_a   1.000
_cell.length_b   1.000
_cell.length_c   1.000
_cell.angle_alpha   90.00
_cell.angle_beta   90.00
_cell.angle_gamma   90.00
#
_symmetry.space_group_name_H-M   'P 1'
#
loop_
_entity.id
_entity.type
_entity.pdbx_description
1 polymer ?
#
loop_
_entity_poly.entity_id
_entity_poly.type
_entity_poly.pdbx_seq_one_letter_code
_entity_poly.pdbx_strand_id
1 'polypeptide(L)'
;MSIICLILSGLILLSLGYLTYYIRSQYRWSLTSVQEKSAGIIHFYRTQIGRVVRERDFAGPGIQCLIHYGLLHLVVPFVFFAFLLRSDINFLGVMAAIVTSIQLLKQIYPGPEF
;
A
#
# COMPACT_ATOMS: atom_id res chain seq x y z
N MET A 1 -1.78 11.87 24.30
CA MET A 1 -1.75 11.60 22.84
C MET A 1 -2.67 12.60 22.17
N SER A 2 -2.29 13.20 21.04
CA SER A 2 -3.11 14.25 20.40
C SER A 2 -4.29 13.62 19.66
N ILE A 3 -5.51 14.08 19.95
CA ILE A 3 -6.76 13.67 19.27
C ILE A 3 -6.63 13.80 17.74
N ILE A 4 -5.82 14.75 17.27
CA ILE A 4 -5.52 14.98 15.86
C ILE A 4 -4.84 13.75 15.22
N CYS A 5 -3.92 13.09 15.92
CA CYS A 5 -3.24 11.89 15.40
C CYS A 5 -4.21 10.71 15.27
N LEU A 6 -5.15 10.56 16.20
CA LEU A 6 -6.19 9.54 16.13
C LEU A 6 -7.11 9.75 14.93
N ILE A 7 -7.59 10.98 14.73
CA ILE A 7 -8.44 11.34 13.58
C ILE A 7 -7.71 11.09 12.26
N LEU A 8 -6.46 11.52 12.14
CA LEU A 8 -5.63 11.28 10.95
C LEU A 8 -5.42 9.79 10.70
N SER A 9 -5.13 9.01 11.73
CA SER A 9 -4.94 7.56 11.60
C SER A 9 -6.21 6.85 11.12
N GLY A 10 -7.38 7.25 11.62
CA GLY A 10 -8.67 6.73 11.19
C GLY A 10 -8.99 7.07 9.74
N LEU A 11 -8.71 8.31 9.31
CA LEU A 11 -8.87 8.74 7.92
C LEU A 11 -7.98 7.93 6.97
N ILE A 12 -6.70 7.74 7.33
CA ILE A 12 -5.76 6.95 6.52
C ILE A 12 -6.24 5.49 6.37
N LEU A 13 -6.71 4.87 7.46
CA LEU A 13 -7.24 3.51 7.44
C LEU A 13 -8.50 3.39 6.56
N LEU A 14 -9.42 4.35 6.66
CA LEU A 14 -10.61 4.39 5.80
C LEU A 14 -10.24 4.57 4.32
N SER A 15 -9.30 5.48 4.01
CA SER A 15 -8.80 5.69 2.65
C SER A 15 -8.14 4.43 2.09
N LEU A 16 -7.37 3.70 2.90
CA LEU A 16 -6.78 2.42 2.50
C LEU A 16 -7.83 1.35 2.23
N GLY A 17 -8.83 1.21 3.11
CA GLY A 17 -9.92 0.26 2.90
C GLY A 17 -10.69 0.56 1.61
N TYR A 18 -11.01 1.83 1.38
CA TYR A 18 -11.67 2.29 0.15
C TYR A 18 -10.84 2.00 -1.09
N LEU A 19 -9.55 2.37 -1.10
CA LEU A 19 -8.65 2.13 -2.23
C LEU A 19 -8.41 0.64 -2.48
N THR A 20 -8.28 -0.17 -1.42
CA THR A 20 -8.19 -1.63 -1.53
C THR A 20 -9.43 -2.20 -2.24
N TYR A 21 -10.61 -1.78 -1.81
CA TYR A 21 -11.87 -2.19 -2.42
C TYR A 21 -11.96 -1.75 -3.89
N TYR A 22 -11.61 -0.50 -4.16
CA TYR A 22 -11.62 0.07 -5.50
C TYR A 22 -10.68 -0.68 -6.45
N ILE A 23 -9.43 -0.91 -6.05
CA ILE A 23 -8.42 -1.62 -6.86
C ILE A 23 -8.83 -3.06 -7.10
N ARG A 24 -9.39 -3.74 -6.09
CA ARG A 24 -9.92 -5.10 -6.24
C ARG A 24 -11.10 -5.16 -7.21
N SER A 25 -11.96 -4.14 -7.19
CA SER A 25 -13.02 -3.99 -8.17
C SER A 25 -12.42 -3.81 -9.57
N GLN A 26 -11.55 -2.83 -9.77
CA GLN A 26 -10.88 -2.61 -11.06
C GLN A 26 -10.19 -3.87 -11.59
N TYR A 27 -9.49 -4.62 -10.74
CA TYR A 27 -8.91 -5.89 -11.11
C TYR A 27 -9.96 -6.90 -11.61
N ARG A 28 -11.10 -7.04 -10.92
CA ARG A 28 -12.19 -7.94 -11.34
C ARG A 28 -12.78 -7.56 -12.69
N TRP A 29 -13.02 -6.26 -12.88
CA TRP A 29 -13.71 -5.70 -14.06
C TRP A 29 -12.77 -5.43 -15.24
N SER A 30 -11.46 -5.40 -15.03
CA SER A 30 -10.48 -5.27 -16.10
C SER A 30 -10.59 -6.46 -17.06
N LEU A 31 -10.64 -6.16 -18.37
CA LEU A 31 -10.45 -7.13 -19.46
C LEU A 31 -8.96 -7.50 -19.54
N THR A 32 -8.43 -8.03 -18.45
CA THR A 32 -7.08 -8.55 -18.36
C THR A 32 -7.04 -9.96 -18.94
N SER A 33 -5.92 -10.32 -19.57
CA SER A 33 -5.76 -11.65 -20.17
C SER A 33 -5.91 -12.75 -19.12
N VAL A 34 -6.28 -13.97 -19.51
CA VAL A 34 -6.39 -15.13 -18.59
C VAL A 34 -5.08 -15.34 -17.80
N GLN A 35 -3.94 -14.99 -18.40
CA GLN A 35 -2.61 -15.01 -17.77
C GLN A 35 -2.40 -13.93 -16.70
N GLU A 36 -2.97 -12.73 -16.85
CA GLU A 36 -2.91 -11.70 -15.80
C GLU A 36 -3.81 -12.03 -14.61
N LYS A 37 -4.98 -12.66 -14.87
CA LYS A 37 -5.86 -13.13 -13.78
C LYS A 37 -5.28 -14.33 -13.02
N SER A 38 -4.47 -15.17 -13.66
CA SER A 38 -3.78 -16.29 -12.99
C SER A 38 -2.55 -15.82 -12.20
N ALA A 39 -1.86 -14.76 -12.64
CA ALA A 39 -0.77 -14.13 -11.90
C ALA A 39 -1.24 -13.36 -10.66
N GLY A 40 -2.53 -13.02 -10.60
CA GLY A 40 -3.19 -12.48 -9.41
C GLY A 40 -3.12 -10.96 -9.28
N ILE A 41 -3.81 -10.45 -8.25
CA ILE A 41 -3.99 -9.00 -8.02
C ILE A 41 -2.67 -8.26 -7.78
N ILE A 42 -1.65 -8.94 -7.24
CA ILE A 42 -0.33 -8.36 -6.99
C ILE A 42 0.36 -8.04 -8.32
N HIS A 43 0.26 -8.93 -9.32
CA HIS A 43 0.85 -8.69 -10.63
C HIS A 43 0.18 -7.49 -11.31
N PHE A 44 -1.15 -7.42 -11.29
CA PHE A 44 -1.89 -6.25 -11.77
C PHE A 44 -1.44 -4.96 -11.09
N TYR A 45 -1.31 -4.98 -9.77
CA TYR A 45 -0.85 -3.83 -8.98
C TYR A 45 0.55 -3.37 -9.37
N ARG A 46 1.49 -4.30 -9.56
CA ARG A 46 2.86 -4.00 -10.03
C ARG A 46 2.87 -3.41 -11.44
N THR A 47 2.10 -3.98 -12.36
CA THR A 47 2.03 -3.49 -13.74
C THR A 47 1.48 -2.06 -13.79
N GLN A 48 0.43 -1.76 -13.03
CA GLN A 48 -0.14 -0.41 -12.96
C GLN A 48 0.83 0.61 -12.36
N ILE A 49 1.55 0.26 -11.29
CA ILE A 49 2.59 1.12 -10.72
C ILE A 49 3.75 1.30 -11.70
N GLY A 50 4.17 0.21 -12.38
CA GLY A 50 5.21 0.24 -13.39
C GLY A 50 4.90 1.19 -14.54
N ARG A 51 3.64 1.20 -15.03
CA ARG A 51 3.17 2.15 -16.05
C ARG A 51 3.29 3.60 -15.59
N VAL A 52 2.92 3.92 -14.35
CA VAL A 52 3.07 5.28 -13.82
C VAL A 52 4.54 5.69 -13.69
N VAL A 53 5.38 4.83 -13.09
CA VAL A 53 6.76 5.18 -12.76
C VAL A 53 7.67 5.18 -13.98
N ARG A 54 7.49 4.20 -14.88
CA ARG A 54 8.37 3.98 -16.04
C ARG A 54 7.85 4.64 -17.31
N GLU A 55 6.55 4.58 -17.55
CA GLU A 55 5.93 5.06 -18.80
C GLU A 55 5.30 6.46 -18.62
N ARG A 56 5.26 6.99 -17.38
CA ARG A 56 4.57 8.25 -17.03
C ARG A 56 3.11 8.27 -17.49
N ASP A 57 2.50 7.08 -17.60
CA ASP A 57 1.10 6.96 -17.91
C ASP A 57 0.30 7.17 -16.62
N PHE A 58 -0.25 8.37 -16.52
CA PHE A 58 -1.06 8.84 -15.39
C PHE A 58 -2.53 8.42 -15.52
N ALA A 59 -2.83 7.37 -16.29
CA ALA A 59 -4.16 6.77 -16.33
C ALA A 59 -4.66 6.46 -14.91
N GLY A 60 -5.95 6.73 -14.68
CA GLY A 60 -6.60 6.68 -13.37
C GLY A 60 -6.26 5.47 -12.47
N PRO A 61 -6.25 4.21 -12.98
CA PRO A 61 -5.95 3.04 -12.15
C PRO A 61 -4.51 3.02 -11.61
N GLY A 62 -3.55 3.52 -12.39
CA GLY A 62 -2.13 3.58 -12.02
C GLY A 62 -1.89 4.51 -10.85
N ILE A 63 -2.43 5.74 -10.91
CA ILE A 63 -2.29 6.72 -9.84
C ILE A 63 -2.90 6.20 -8.54
N GLN A 64 -4.07 5.57 -8.60
CA GLN A 64 -4.74 5.04 -7.40
C GLN A 64 -3.92 3.92 -6.76
N CYS A 65 -3.28 3.05 -7.58
CA CYS A 65 -2.35 2.04 -7.06
C CYS A 65 -1.13 2.70 -6.40
N LEU A 66 -0.59 3.77 -6.98
CA LEU A 66 0.54 4.54 -6.43
C LEU A 66 0.18 5.24 -5.10
N ILE A 67 -0.98 5.88 -5.04
CA ILE A 67 -1.50 6.52 -3.81
C ILE A 67 -1.73 5.46 -2.72
N HIS A 68 -2.33 4.33 -3.08
CA HIS A 68 -2.50 3.20 -2.16
C HIS A 68 -1.16 2.66 -1.64
N TYR A 69 -0.14 2.63 -2.50
CA TYR A 69 1.20 2.17 -2.14
C TYR A 69 1.86 3.12 -1.14
N GLY A 70 1.79 4.42 -1.41
CA GLY A 70 2.29 5.45 -0.49
C GLY A 70 1.55 5.42 0.86
N LEU A 71 0.22 5.27 0.84
CA LEU A 71 -0.60 5.17 2.04
C LEU A 71 -0.27 3.93 2.88
N LEU A 72 0.04 2.78 2.26
CA LEU A 72 0.47 1.58 3.00
C LEU A 72 1.78 1.83 3.76
N HIS A 73 2.72 2.55 3.17
CA HIS A 73 3.97 2.92 3.86
C HIS A 73 3.79 4.04 4.88
N LEU A 74 2.74 4.85 4.78
CA LEU A 74 2.42 5.91 5.74
C LEU A 74 1.56 5.44 6.91
N VAL A 75 0.63 4.52 6.70
CA VAL A 75 -0.30 4.06 7.75
C VAL A 75 0.44 3.35 8.86
N VAL A 76 1.49 2.63 8.48
CA VAL A 76 2.33 1.88 9.39
C VAL A 76 2.95 2.83 10.43
N PRO A 77 3.81 3.81 10.09
CA PRO A 77 4.33 4.75 11.07
C PRO A 77 3.22 5.57 11.77
N PHE A 78 2.16 5.99 11.08
CA PHE A 78 1.12 6.84 11.69
C PHE A 78 0.24 6.11 12.71
N VAL A 79 -0.20 4.88 12.44
CA VAL A 79 -0.94 4.06 13.41
C VAL A 79 -0.03 3.72 14.59
N PHE A 80 1.25 3.44 14.34
CA PHE A 80 2.21 3.23 15.42
C PHE A 80 2.40 4.49 16.29
N PHE A 81 2.62 5.68 15.73
CA PHE A 81 2.72 6.92 16.51
C PHE A 81 1.41 7.32 17.19
N ALA A 82 0.24 7.04 16.58
CA ALA A 82 -1.06 7.40 17.14
C ALA A 82 -1.47 6.54 18.34
N PHE A 83 -1.01 5.29 18.44
CA PHE A 83 -1.39 4.35 19.50
C PHE A 83 -0.27 4.01 20.49
N LEU A 84 1.00 4.16 20.09
CA LEU A 84 2.16 3.70 20.85
C LEU A 84 3.15 4.84 21.08
N LEU A 85 2.75 5.88 21.80
CA LEU A 85 3.67 6.94 22.25
C LEU A 85 3.63 6.99 23.78
N ARG A 86 4.07 5.90 24.44
CA ARG A 86 4.49 5.95 25.87
C ARG A 86 5.36 4.83 26.45
N SER A 87 5.67 3.69 25.80
CA SER A 87 6.59 2.68 26.40
C SER A 87 7.54 1.95 25.42
N ASP A 88 8.45 1.12 25.91
CA ASP A 88 9.40 0.30 25.11
C ASP A 88 8.73 -0.62 24.07
N ILE A 89 7.43 -0.91 24.22
CA ILE A 89 6.60 -1.64 23.25
C ILE A 89 6.51 -0.88 21.91
N ASN A 90 6.68 0.45 21.93
CA ASN A 90 6.65 1.28 20.72
C ASN A 90 7.84 0.96 19.78
N PHE A 91 9.00 0.55 20.31
CA PHE A 91 10.17 0.19 19.50
C PHE A 91 9.92 -1.07 18.68
N LEU A 92 9.35 -2.11 19.30
CA LEU A 92 8.91 -3.33 18.61
C LEU A 92 7.88 -3.02 17.53
N GLY A 93 6.99 -2.07 17.81
CA GLY A 93 6.02 -1.58 16.85
C GLY A 93 6.66 -0.92 15.63
N VAL A 94 7.59 0.01 15.83
CA VAL A 94 8.35 0.68 14.76
C VAL A 94 9.21 -0.31 13.97
N MET A 95 9.80 -1.31 14.62
CA MET A 95 10.55 -2.36 13.94
C MET A 95 9.64 -3.27 13.10
N ALA A 96 8.50 -3.71 13.64
CA ALA A 96 7.51 -4.47 12.89
C ALA A 96 6.98 -3.69 11.69
N ALA A 97 6.76 -2.39 11.88
CA ALA A 97 6.40 -1.43 10.85
C ALA A 97 7.41 -1.41 9.69
N ILE A 98 8.69 -1.16 10.00
CA ILE A 98 9.78 -1.12 9.02
C ILE A 98 9.88 -2.47 8.30
N VAL A 99 9.84 -3.60 9.03
CA VAL A 99 9.88 -4.94 8.44
C VAL A 99 8.71 -5.17 7.50
N THR A 100 7.50 -4.76 7.88
CA THR A 100 6.29 -4.93 7.06
C THR A 100 6.36 -4.06 5.80
N SER A 101 6.82 -2.82 5.90
CA SER A 101 7.06 -1.95 4.73
C SER A 101 8.13 -2.52 3.80
N ILE A 102 9.20 -3.11 4.33
CA ILE A 102 10.25 -3.78 3.54
C ILE A 102 9.68 -5.04 2.86
N GLN A 103 8.85 -5.84 3.55
CA GLN A 103 8.20 -7.01 2.95
C GLN A 103 7.22 -6.61 1.84
N LEU A 104 6.43 -5.56 2.05
CA LEU A 104 5.57 -4.97 1.02
C LEU A 104 6.38 -4.48 -0.18
N LEU A 105 7.52 -3.82 0.05
CA LEU A 105 8.43 -3.41 -1.01
C LEU A 105 8.96 -4.64 -1.78
N LYS A 106 9.44 -5.68 -1.11
CA LYS A 106 9.89 -6.92 -1.76
C LYS A 106 8.78 -7.63 -2.55
N GLN A 107 7.55 -7.59 -2.07
CA GLN A 107 6.39 -8.17 -2.77
C GLN A 107 5.91 -7.33 -3.95
N ILE A 108 6.32 -6.07 -4.10
CA ILE A 108 5.88 -5.20 -5.21
C ILE A 108 7.03 -4.97 -6.19
N TYR A 109 8.26 -4.86 -5.67
CA TYR A 109 9.49 -4.84 -6.42
C TYR A 109 10.43 -5.92 -5.85
N PRO A 110 10.25 -7.20 -6.25
CA PRO A 110 11.31 -8.16 -6.00
C PRO A 110 12.50 -7.65 -6.80
N GLY A 111 13.60 -7.35 -6.11
CA GLY A 111 14.87 -7.09 -6.80
C GLY A 111 15.18 -8.25 -7.74
N PRO A 112 16.04 -8.04 -8.76
CA PRO A 112 16.54 -9.15 -9.55
C PRO A 112 17.07 -10.22 -8.58
N GLU A 113 16.55 -11.44 -8.71
CA GLU A 113 17.07 -12.60 -8.00
C GLU A 113 18.53 -12.74 -8.40
N PHE A 114 19.44 -12.43 -7.47
CA PHE A 114 20.87 -12.68 -7.60
C PHE A 114 21.19 -14.04 -7.00
#